data_AF-A0A699ZCV2-F1
#
_entry.id   AF-A0A699ZCV2-F1
#
_cell.length_a   1.000
_cell.length_b   1.000
_cell.length_c   1.000
_cell.angle_alpha   90.00
_cell.angle_beta   90.00
_cell.angle_gamma   90.00
#
_symmetry.space_group_name_H-M   'P 1'
#
loop_
_entity.id
_entity.type
_entity.pdbx_description
1 polymer ?
#
loop_
_entity_poly.entity_id
_entity_poly.type
_entity_poly.pdbx_seq_one_letter_code
_entity_poly.pdbx_strand_id
1 'polypeptide(L)'
;MPLIACQRVVDFGNGTRKVVLPGGATTITFAKGDVKHQLPWGMTQYYYKEVDTWHTTHASGVEVFHFPTGQREAHHPSGMKEILFADGAARRVTPDGLLN
;
A
#
# COMPACT_ATOMS: atom_id res chain seq x y z
N MET A 1 -3.89 -3.67 33.20
CA MET A 1 -4.03 -5.00 32.58
C MET A 1 -3.73 -4.84 31.11
N PRO A 2 -2.67 -5.44 30.52
CA PRO A 2 -2.55 -5.44 29.07
C PRO A 2 -3.32 -6.63 28.50
N LEU A 3 -4.23 -6.37 27.55
CA LEU A 3 -4.81 -7.41 26.71
C LEU A 3 -3.67 -8.08 25.94
N ILE A 4 -3.42 -9.36 26.20
CA ILE A 4 -2.64 -10.20 25.31
C ILE A 4 -3.51 -10.41 24.08
N ALA A 5 -3.37 -9.53 23.09
CA ALA A 5 -3.86 -9.82 21.74
C ALA A 5 -3.02 -11.00 21.23
N CYS A 6 -3.60 -12.21 21.22
CA CYS A 6 -2.97 -13.40 20.63
C CYS A 6 -2.78 -13.20 19.13
N GLN A 7 -1.69 -12.54 18.75
CA GLN A 7 -1.22 -12.50 17.38
C GLN A 7 -0.60 -13.85 17.01
N ARG A 8 -0.83 -14.32 15.79
CA ARG A 8 -0.19 -15.52 15.25
C ARG A 8 0.99 -15.12 14.40
N VAL A 9 2.17 -15.64 14.71
CA VAL A 9 3.41 -15.38 13.97
C VAL A 9 3.82 -16.63 13.21
N VAL A 10 4.27 -16.47 11.97
CA VAL A 10 4.82 -17.52 11.10
C VAL A 10 6.12 -17.02 10.49
N ASP A 11 7.21 -17.74 10.75
CA ASP A 11 8.51 -17.50 10.12
C ASP A 11 8.74 -18.54 9.01
N PHE A 12 9.14 -18.06 7.83
CA PHE A 12 9.42 -18.92 6.67
C PHE A 12 10.93 -19.05 6.47
N GLY A 13 11.37 -20.20 5.95
CA GLY A 13 12.80 -20.49 5.73
C GLY A 13 13.51 -19.55 4.76
N ASN A 14 12.77 -18.77 3.97
CA ASN A 14 13.31 -17.76 3.06
C ASN A 14 13.54 -16.38 3.74
N GLY A 15 13.33 -16.27 5.06
CA GLY A 15 13.47 -15.02 5.82
C GLY A 15 12.22 -14.14 5.84
N THR A 16 11.11 -14.58 5.25
CA THR A 16 9.82 -13.88 5.35
C THR A 16 9.20 -14.14 6.72
N ARG A 17 8.61 -13.10 7.32
CA ARG A 17 7.81 -13.20 8.55
C ARG A 17 6.38 -12.74 8.28
N LYS A 18 5.40 -13.51 8.74
CA LYS A 18 3.98 -13.17 8.68
C LYS A 18 3.40 -13.08 10.09
N VAL A 19 2.77 -11.96 10.41
CA VAL A 19 2.03 -11.71 11.65
C VAL A 19 0.56 -11.56 11.30
N VAL A 20 -0.31 -12.29 11.98
CA VAL A 20 -1.76 -12.19 11.84
C VAL A 20 -2.32 -11.67 13.15
N LEU A 21 -3.01 -10.53 13.09
CA LEU A 21 -3.63 -9.87 14.24
C LEU A 21 -5.05 -10.43 14.50
N PRO A 22 -5.55 -10.34 15.75
CA PRO A 22 -6.96 -10.53 16.03
C PRO A 22 -7.79 -9.55 15.18
N GLY A 23 -8.75 -10.06 14.41
CA GLY A 23 -9.52 -9.26 13.43
C GLY A 23 -9.11 -9.48 11.97
N GLY A 24 -8.14 -10.35 11.70
CA GLY A 24 -7.84 -10.84 10.33
C GLY A 24 -6.84 -9.99 9.54
N ALA A 25 -6.46 -8.82 10.06
CA ALA A 25 -5.36 -8.04 9.51
C ALA A 25 -4.05 -8.84 9.56
N THR A 26 -3.25 -8.75 8.51
CA THR A 26 -1.98 -9.48 8.38
C THR A 26 -0.87 -8.53 7.97
N THR A 27 0.29 -8.62 8.62
CA THR A 27 1.54 -7.97 8.21
C THR A 27 2.52 -9.03 7.74
N ILE A 28 3.08 -8.86 6.55
CA ILE A 28 4.10 -9.74 5.97
C ILE A 28 5.35 -8.88 5.75
N THR A 29 6.46 -9.24 6.40
CA THR A 29 7.77 -8.63 6.19
C THR A 29 8.60 -9.60 5.36
N PHE A 30 8.97 -9.19 4.15
CA PHE A 30 9.79 -10.01 3.25
C PHE A 30 11.27 -9.88 3.61
N ALA A 31 12.07 -10.86 3.20
CA ALA A 31 13.50 -10.90 3.49
C ALA A 31 14.28 -9.68 2.94
N LYS A 32 13.84 -9.12 1.81
CA LYS A 32 14.41 -7.89 1.24
C LYS A 32 14.01 -6.62 2.01
N GLY A 33 13.15 -6.75 3.01
CA GLY A 33 12.66 -5.67 3.87
C GLY A 33 11.41 -4.97 3.37
N ASP A 34 10.86 -5.37 2.21
CA ASP A 34 9.51 -4.97 1.80
C ASP A 34 8.47 -5.40 2.85
N VAL A 35 7.36 -4.66 2.92
CA VAL A 35 6.27 -4.97 3.85
C VAL A 35 4.95 -5.00 3.10
N LYS A 36 4.12 -6.01 3.36
CA LYS A 36 2.74 -6.07 2.87
C LYS A 36 1.76 -6.15 4.03
N HIS A 37 0.81 -5.24 4.06
CA HIS A 37 -0.36 -5.29 4.92
C HIS A 37 -1.56 -5.80 4.12
N GLN A 38 -2.21 -6.84 4.62
CA GLN A 38 -3.55 -7.22 4.19
C GLN A 38 -4.51 -6.75 5.28
N LEU A 39 -5.38 -5.81 4.94
CA LEU A 39 -6.31 -5.21 5.87
C LEU A 39 -7.70 -5.84 5.69
N PRO A 40 -8.59 -5.71 6.69
CA PRO A 40 -10.00 -6.03 6.51
C PRO A 40 -10.60 -5.27 5.32
N TRP A 41 -11.72 -5.76 4.79
CA TRP A 41 -12.47 -5.12 3.70
C TRP A 41 -11.76 -5.11 2.34
N GLY A 42 -10.73 -5.96 2.14
CA GLY A 42 -10.09 -6.17 0.84
C GLY A 42 -9.04 -5.13 0.46
N MET A 43 -8.69 -4.19 1.36
CA MET A 43 -7.59 -3.25 1.14
C MET A 43 -6.23 -3.94 1.37
N THR A 44 -5.26 -3.64 0.52
CA THR A 44 -3.87 -4.09 0.67
C THR A 44 -2.94 -2.88 0.63
N GLN A 45 -1.92 -2.85 1.47
CA GLN A 45 -0.83 -1.88 1.38
C GLN A 45 0.49 -2.63 1.18
N TYR A 46 1.35 -2.14 0.30
CA TYR A 46 2.66 -2.69 0.03
C TYR A 46 3.69 -1.56 0.14
N TYR A 47 4.71 -1.75 0.95
CA TYR A 47 5.86 -0.89 1.07
C TYR A 47 7.03 -1.51 0.32
N TYR A 48 7.50 -0.82 -0.71
CA TYR A 48 8.70 -1.18 -1.46
C TYR A 48 9.91 -0.51 -0.80
N LYS A 49 10.77 -1.31 -0.16
CA LYS A 49 11.89 -0.76 0.61
C LYS A 49 12.94 -0.09 -0.27
N GLU A 50 13.18 -0.65 -1.46
CA GLU A 50 14.23 -0.18 -2.37
C GLU A 50 14.01 1.27 -2.85
N VAL A 51 12.75 1.67 -3.03
CA VAL A 51 12.36 2.98 -3.56
C VAL A 51 11.54 3.81 -2.56
N ASP A 52 11.51 3.38 -1.30
CA ASP A 52 10.80 4.03 -0.19
C ASP A 52 9.37 4.48 -0.55
N THR A 53 8.59 3.58 -1.15
CA THR A 53 7.27 3.89 -1.70
C THR A 53 6.20 3.01 -1.08
N TRP A 54 5.10 3.63 -0.63
CA TRP A 54 3.88 2.91 -0.29
C TRP A 54 2.95 2.83 -1.49
N HIS A 55 2.36 1.66 -1.70
CA HIS A 55 1.33 1.39 -2.68
C HIS A 55 0.13 0.75 -2.00
N THR A 56 -1.03 1.41 -2.09
CA THR A 56 -2.28 0.94 -1.51
C THR A 56 -3.26 0.55 -2.60
N THR A 57 -3.72 -0.68 -2.61
CA THR A 57 -4.80 -1.15 -3.48
C THR A 57 -6.09 -1.19 -2.68
N HIS A 58 -7.08 -0.38 -3.09
CA HIS A 58 -8.41 -0.35 -2.49
C HIS A 58 -9.29 -1.46 -3.07
N ALA A 59 -10.34 -1.86 -2.34
CA ALA A 59 -11.31 -2.85 -2.80
C ALA A 59 -12.07 -2.43 -4.08
N SER A 60 -12.14 -1.12 -4.36
CA SER A 60 -12.68 -0.57 -5.62
C SER A 60 -11.77 -0.78 -6.83
N GLY A 61 -10.53 -1.25 -6.63
CA GLY A 61 -9.50 -1.35 -7.66
C GLY A 61 -8.68 -0.07 -7.86
N VAL A 62 -8.94 0.99 -7.09
CA VAL A 62 -8.09 2.19 -7.10
C VAL A 62 -6.75 1.87 -6.43
N GLU A 63 -5.66 2.21 -7.12
CA GLU A 63 -4.29 2.05 -6.65
C GLU A 63 -3.71 3.41 -6.28
N VAL A 64 -3.19 3.57 -5.06
CA VAL A 64 -2.63 4.83 -4.55
C VAL A 64 -1.15 4.67 -4.21
N PHE A 65 -0.29 5.44 -4.85
CA PHE A 65 1.15 5.48 -4.62
C PHE A 65 1.53 6.71 -3.80
N HIS A 66 2.39 6.52 -2.79
CA HIS A 66 2.99 7.58 -1.99
C HIS A 66 4.50 7.48 -2.14
N PHE A 67 5.07 8.45 -2.85
CA PHE A 67 6.50 8.49 -3.16
C PHE A 67 7.27 9.27 -2.08
N PRO A 68 8.58 8.98 -1.91
CA PRO A 68 9.42 9.68 -0.92
C PRO A 68 9.60 11.16 -1.27
N THR A 69 9.38 11.54 -2.53
CA THR A 69 9.38 12.94 -2.98
C THR A 69 8.24 13.76 -2.40
N GLY A 70 7.24 13.14 -1.77
CA GLY A 70 6.00 13.77 -1.33
C GLY A 70 4.89 13.72 -2.37
N GLN A 71 5.20 13.32 -3.61
CA GLN A 71 4.20 13.09 -4.66
C GLN A 71 3.29 11.93 -4.29
N ARG A 72 2.01 12.04 -4.65
CA ARG A 72 1.00 10.98 -4.52
C ARG A 72 0.28 10.80 -5.83
N GLU A 73 -0.01 9.56 -6.19
CA GLU A 73 -0.77 9.24 -7.40
C GLU A 73 -1.90 8.28 -7.09
N ALA A 74 -3.10 8.55 -7.60
CA ALA A 74 -4.21 7.59 -7.61
C ALA A 74 -4.46 7.13 -9.05
N HIS A 75 -4.35 5.84 -9.30
CA HIS A 75 -4.63 5.19 -10.58
C HIS A 75 -5.98 4.49 -10.48
N HIS A 76 -6.91 4.87 -11.35
CA HIS A 76 -8.28 4.36 -11.35
C HIS A 76 -8.42 3.23 -12.38
N PRO A 77 -9.33 2.26 -12.16
CA PRO A 77 -9.62 1.19 -13.14
C PRO A 77 -10.06 1.70 -14.51
N SER A 78 -10.60 2.92 -14.59
CA SER A 78 -10.95 3.59 -15.84
C SER A 78 -9.73 4.03 -16.68
N GLY A 79 -8.52 3.91 -16.13
CA GLY A 79 -7.27 4.43 -16.70
C GLY A 79 -7.01 5.90 -16.38
N MET A 80 -7.94 6.59 -15.69
CA MET A 80 -7.70 7.93 -15.16
C MET A 80 -6.64 7.90 -14.05
N LYS A 81 -5.79 8.93 -14.02
CA LYS A 81 -4.82 9.16 -12.96
C LYS A 81 -5.00 10.54 -12.35
N GLU A 82 -4.89 10.61 -11.04
CA GLU A 82 -4.83 11.86 -10.29
C GLU A 82 -3.46 11.96 -9.64
N ILE A 83 -2.74 13.05 -9.91
CA ILE A 83 -1.37 13.28 -9.44
C ILE A 83 -1.39 14.50 -8.53
N LEU A 84 -0.94 14.34 -7.30
CA LEU A 84 -0.68 15.42 -6.36
C LEU A 84 0.83 15.54 -6.18
N PHE A 85 1.40 16.65 -6.64
CA PHE A 85 2.82 16.94 -6.51
C PHE A 85 3.16 17.44 -5.10
N ALA A 86 4.45 17.40 -4.78
CA ALA A 86 4.95 17.81 -3.46
C ALA A 86 4.69 19.28 -3.12
N ASP A 87 4.58 20.14 -4.14
CA ASP A 87 4.24 21.56 -4.01
C ASP A 87 2.73 21.82 -3.86
N GLY A 88 1.92 20.77 -3.86
CA GLY A 88 0.46 20.84 -3.77
C GLY A 88 -0.24 21.02 -5.11
N ALA A 89 0.49 21.15 -6.23
CA ALA A 89 -0.13 21.15 -7.55
C ALA A 89 -0.83 19.81 -7.81
N ALA A 90 -1.99 19.85 -8.46
CA ALA A 90 -2.75 18.66 -8.81
C ALA A 90 -2.97 18.59 -10.32
N ARG A 91 -2.92 17.38 -10.88
CA ARG A 91 -3.25 17.12 -12.29
C ARG A 91 -4.12 15.89 -12.42
N ARG A 92 -4.97 15.90 -13.45
CA ARG A 92 -5.75 14.73 -13.86
C ARG A 92 -5.35 14.32 -15.28
N VAL A 93 -5.02 13.05 -15.45
CA VAL A 93 -4.68 12.45 -16.75
C VAL A 93 -5.76 11.44 -17.07
N THR A 94 -6.39 11.53 -18.23
CA THR A 94 -7.32 10.53 -18.73
C THR A 94 -6.62 9.66 -19.79
N PRO A 95 -7.16 8.50 -20.14
CA PRO A 95 -6.62 7.68 -21.23
C PRO A 95 -6.48 8.44 -22.56
N ASP A 96 -7.38 9.41 -22.80
CA ASP A 96 -7.41 10.22 -24.03
C ASP A 96 -6.47 11.45 -23.99
N GLY A 97 -5.81 11.72 -22.86
CA GLY A 97 -4.86 12.84 -22.72
C GLY A 97 -4.97 13.59 -21.38
N LEU A 98 -4.33 14.76 -21.29
CA LEU A 98 -4.43 15.61 -20.10
C LEU A 98 -5.70 16.46 -20.10
N LEU A 99 -6.39 16.53 -18.95
CA LEU A 99 -7.30 17.62 -18.64
C LEU A 99 -6.57 18.55 -17.67
N ASN A 100 -6.40 19.82 -18.07
CA ASN A 100 -5.80 20.86 -17.24
C ASN A 100 -6.70 21.23 -16.06
#